data_AF-A0A852UFI3-F1
#
_entry.id   AF-A0A852UFI3-F1
#
_cell.length_a   1.000
_cell.length_b   1.000
_cell.length_c   1.000
_cell.angle_alpha   90.00
_cell.angle_beta   90.00
_cell.angle_gamma   90.00
#
_symmetry.space_group_name_H-M   'P 1'
#
loop_
_entity.id
_entity.type
_entity.pdbx_description
1 polymer ?
#
loop_
_entity_poly.entity_id
_entity_poly.type
_entity_poly.pdbx_seq_one_letter_code
_entity_poly.pdbx_strand_id
1 'polypeptide(L)'
;MPNKTYRGLRQPTNPSRVVTPFIVENLRSPLFLAALLESDETTLDNDSVFWLPDMARANMKEWLAVALTHWRASDPGTFPESADWMNADTWSHPTAIRARQDLADHDAAQARVLAELDASRRGLEAAAIQAATASESWQALLTSDSDELVAAVADALSYLGFDVIDADALEEHKGKKREDLRITDGAWTALAEIKGYRGSAKSGALLQLSSAAITYTQTQQSAPDALWYIPNSNRDIDPNQREIPLANRQEDLDTFAETNTGCLIDTKDLFRVRQLVATDALSKDDAREALKSARGRFSAPEPG
;
A
#
# COMPACT_ATOMS: atom_id res chain seq x y z
N MET A 1 55.82 -16.39 0.56
CA MET A 1 56.15 -15.75 -0.72
C MET A 1 55.10 -14.70 -1.05
N PRO A 2 55.49 -13.51 -1.51
CA PRO A 2 54.59 -12.38 -1.79
C PRO A 2 53.95 -12.51 -3.19
N ASN A 3 52.81 -11.84 -3.37
CA ASN A 3 52.23 -11.41 -4.65
C ASN A 3 52.09 -12.44 -5.78
N LYS A 4 50.99 -13.19 -5.77
CA LYS A 4 50.29 -13.48 -7.03
C LYS A 4 48.96 -12.73 -7.02
N THR A 5 48.99 -11.56 -7.65
CA THR A 5 47.82 -10.76 -8.00
C THR A 5 46.91 -11.66 -8.85
N TYR A 6 45.73 -11.99 -8.34
CA TYR A 6 44.66 -12.55 -9.16
C TYR A 6 44.28 -11.50 -10.21
N ARG A 7 44.88 -11.61 -11.41
CA ARG A 7 44.38 -10.91 -12.58
C ARG A 7 43.17 -11.71 -13.01
N GLY A 8 41.97 -11.14 -12.83
CA GLY A 8 40.70 -11.77 -13.23
C GLY A 8 40.74 -12.31 -14.67
N LEU A 9 39.75 -13.15 -15.00
CA LEU A 9 39.58 -13.81 -16.30
C LEU A 9 40.13 -12.94 -17.45
N ARG A 10 41.35 -13.26 -17.91
CA ARG A 10 41.84 -12.70 -19.16
C ARG A 10 40.83 -13.14 -20.21
N GLN A 11 40.33 -12.21 -21.03
CA GLN A 11 39.66 -12.60 -22.27
C GLN A 11 40.54 -13.65 -22.96
N PRO A 12 39.98 -14.72 -23.55
CA PRO A 12 40.77 -15.75 -24.18
C PRO A 12 41.54 -15.13 -25.36
N THR A 13 42.77 -14.68 -25.11
CA THR A 13 43.65 -14.04 -26.11
C THR A 13 44.40 -15.08 -26.94
N ASN A 14 43.76 -16.22 -27.21
CA ASN A 14 44.30 -17.22 -28.11
C ASN A 14 43.25 -17.52 -29.19
N PRO A 15 43.42 -17.03 -30.44
CA PRO A 15 42.42 -17.14 -31.50
C PRO A 15 42.26 -18.57 -32.04
N SER A 16 43.17 -19.49 -31.72
CA SER A 16 43.11 -20.90 -32.09
C SER A 16 42.75 -21.76 -30.88
N ARG A 17 41.46 -22.01 -30.70
CA ARG A 17 40.96 -23.01 -29.74
C ARG A 17 40.23 -24.13 -30.45
N VAL A 18 40.46 -25.35 -29.98
CA VAL A 18 39.62 -26.49 -30.33
C VAL A 18 38.33 -26.36 -29.53
N VAL A 19 37.20 -26.39 -30.23
CA VAL A 19 35.86 -26.29 -29.63
C VAL A 19 35.24 -27.67 -29.62
N THR A 20 34.99 -28.20 -28.42
CA THR A 20 34.23 -29.43 -28.21
C THR A 20 32.83 -29.07 -27.74
N PRO A 21 31.81 -29.08 -28.61
CA PRO A 21 30.48 -28.63 -28.25
C PRO A 21 29.72 -29.67 -27.43
N PHE A 22 28.95 -29.21 -26.45
CA PHE A 22 28.04 -30.04 -25.65
C PHE A 22 26.59 -29.87 -26.09
N ILE A 23 26.20 -28.64 -26.43
CA ILE A 23 24.86 -28.30 -26.89
C ILE A 23 25.01 -27.47 -28.15
N VAL A 24 24.41 -27.95 -29.24
CA VAL A 24 24.40 -27.29 -30.54
C VAL A 24 22.96 -27.02 -30.95
N GLU A 25 22.68 -25.79 -31.38
CA GLU A 25 21.39 -25.47 -31.98
C GLU A 25 21.35 -25.97 -33.43
N ASN A 26 20.32 -26.75 -33.79
CA ASN A 26 20.14 -27.27 -35.14
C ASN A 26 19.47 -26.22 -36.07
N LEU A 27 20.20 -25.14 -36.36
CA LEU A 27 19.84 -24.16 -37.39
C LEU A 27 20.76 -24.28 -38.60
N ARG A 28 20.42 -23.59 -39.71
CA ARG A 28 21.23 -23.57 -40.94
C ARG A 28 22.68 -23.08 -40.72
N SER A 29 22.92 -22.35 -39.63
CA SER A 29 24.23 -22.04 -39.08
C SER A 29 24.24 -22.48 -37.61
N PRO A 30 24.93 -23.57 -37.24
CA PRO A 30 24.88 -24.08 -35.88
C PRO A 30 25.54 -23.11 -34.90
N LEU A 31 24.78 -22.71 -33.87
CA LEU A 31 25.31 -21.99 -32.72
C LEU A 31 25.64 -22.99 -31.62
N PHE A 32 26.86 -22.91 -31.09
CA PHE A 32 27.20 -23.61 -29.86
C PHE A 32 26.57 -22.85 -28.70
N LEU A 33 25.80 -23.54 -27.87
CA LEU A 33 25.15 -22.99 -26.68
C LEU A 33 25.88 -23.39 -25.39
N ALA A 34 26.69 -24.45 -25.46
CA ALA A 34 27.62 -24.88 -24.42
C ALA A 34 28.80 -25.62 -25.07
N ALA A 35 30.02 -25.37 -24.59
CA ALA A 35 31.22 -26.01 -25.14
C ALA A 35 32.39 -26.01 -24.15
N LEU A 36 33.33 -26.92 -24.39
CA LEU A 36 34.70 -26.87 -23.87
C LEU A 36 35.60 -26.22 -24.93
N LEU A 37 36.38 -25.23 -24.50
CA LEU A 37 37.28 -24.45 -25.34
C LEU A 37 38.72 -24.67 -24.88
N GLU A 38 39.53 -25.37 -25.67
CA GLU A 38 40.91 -25.73 -25.29
C GLU A 38 41.93 -25.08 -26.24
N SER A 39 43.08 -24.69 -25.71
CA SER A 39 44.23 -24.26 -26.52
C SER A 39 44.67 -25.39 -27.47
N ASP A 40 45.03 -25.02 -28.69
CA ASP A 40 45.66 -25.93 -29.66
C ASP A 40 47.01 -26.45 -29.12
N GLU A 41 47.37 -27.71 -29.42
CA GLU A 41 48.54 -28.44 -28.90
C GLU A 41 49.90 -27.75 -29.19
N THR A 42 49.91 -26.66 -29.94
CA THR A 42 51.10 -25.94 -30.39
C THR A 42 51.58 -24.85 -29.43
N THR A 43 50.83 -24.53 -28.36
CA THR A 43 51.21 -23.48 -27.40
C THR A 43 51.73 -24.05 -26.07
N LEU A 44 52.80 -23.44 -25.53
CA LEU A 44 53.44 -23.81 -24.25
C LEU A 44 52.53 -23.62 -23.01
N ASP A 45 51.45 -22.86 -23.14
CA ASP A 45 50.46 -22.63 -22.09
C ASP A 45 49.15 -23.33 -22.47
N ASN A 46 48.94 -24.56 -21.95
CA ASN A 46 47.69 -25.28 -22.14
C ASN A 46 46.59 -24.67 -21.24
N ASP A 47 45.52 -24.15 -21.83
CA ASP A 47 44.38 -23.61 -21.10
C ASP A 47 43.05 -24.17 -21.63
N SER A 48 42.10 -24.38 -20.73
CA SER A 48 40.78 -24.89 -21.07
C SER A 48 39.68 -24.23 -20.26
N VAL A 49 38.56 -23.95 -20.93
CA VAL A 49 37.42 -23.23 -20.35
C VAL A 49 36.12 -23.93 -20.70
N PHE A 50 35.29 -24.19 -19.70
CA PHE A 50 33.90 -24.60 -19.88
C PHE A 50 33.04 -23.34 -20.05
N TRP A 51 32.37 -23.22 -21.18
CA TRP A 51 31.41 -22.15 -21.46
C TRP A 51 30.00 -22.73 -21.41
N LEU A 52 29.19 -22.25 -20.46
CA LEU A 52 27.88 -22.80 -20.13
C LEU A 52 26.81 -21.69 -20.12
N PRO A 53 25.56 -22.00 -20.53
CA PRO A 53 24.45 -21.05 -20.50
C PRO A 53 23.94 -20.82 -19.07
N ASP A 54 23.20 -19.74 -18.85
CA ASP A 54 22.72 -19.35 -17.51
C ASP A 54 21.87 -20.43 -16.81
N MET A 55 21.10 -21.20 -17.59
CA MET A 55 20.30 -22.33 -17.08
C MET A 55 21.15 -23.43 -16.40
N ALA A 56 22.45 -23.51 -16.71
CA ALA A 56 23.36 -24.46 -16.08
C ALA A 56 23.60 -24.15 -14.59
N ARG A 57 23.27 -22.93 -14.11
CA ARG A 57 23.37 -22.56 -12.68
C ARG A 57 22.58 -23.46 -11.76
N ALA A 58 21.43 -23.96 -12.21
CA ALA A 58 20.60 -24.88 -11.42
C ALA A 58 21.32 -26.21 -11.10
N ASN A 59 22.32 -26.59 -11.91
CA ASN A 59 23.10 -27.82 -11.79
C ASN A 59 24.62 -27.54 -11.80
N MET A 60 25.03 -26.42 -11.18
CA MET A 60 26.42 -25.96 -11.23
C MET A 60 27.39 -26.94 -10.58
N LYS A 61 26.92 -27.69 -9.57
CA LYS A 61 27.74 -28.68 -8.86
C LYS A 61 28.14 -29.84 -9.78
N GLU A 62 27.20 -30.31 -10.59
CA GLU A 62 27.38 -31.38 -11.56
C GLU A 62 28.34 -30.95 -12.67
N TRP A 63 28.18 -29.73 -13.20
CA TRP A 63 29.07 -29.17 -14.20
C TRP A 63 30.51 -28.95 -13.69
N LEU A 64 30.65 -28.51 -12.44
CA LEU A 64 31.96 -28.38 -11.80
C LEU A 64 32.64 -29.75 -11.65
N ALA A 65 31.90 -30.79 -11.30
CA ALA A 65 32.44 -32.15 -11.20
C ALA A 65 32.95 -32.67 -12.56
N VAL A 66 32.23 -32.40 -13.65
CA VAL A 66 32.66 -32.73 -15.02
C VAL A 66 33.95 -31.98 -15.39
N ALA A 67 34.03 -30.68 -15.11
CA ALA A 67 35.21 -29.87 -15.41
C ALA A 67 36.45 -30.33 -14.63
N LEU A 68 36.30 -30.62 -13.33
CA LEU A 68 37.37 -31.14 -12.50
C LEU A 68 37.84 -32.52 -12.95
N THR A 69 36.93 -33.39 -13.40
CA THR A 69 37.26 -34.71 -13.94
C THR A 69 38.09 -34.58 -15.23
N HIS A 70 37.71 -33.65 -16.11
CA HIS A 70 38.44 -33.36 -17.34
C HIS A 70 39.86 -32.85 -17.04
N TRP A 71 40.00 -31.84 -16.18
CA TRP A 71 41.31 -31.28 -15.84
C TRP A 71 42.21 -32.26 -15.09
N ARG A 72 41.63 -33.13 -14.26
CA ARG A 72 42.36 -34.20 -13.58
C ARG A 72 42.98 -35.21 -14.54
N ALA A 73 42.34 -35.50 -15.66
CA ALA A 73 42.90 -36.42 -16.66
C ALA A 73 44.22 -35.87 -17.25
N SER A 74 44.33 -34.54 -17.37
CA SER A 74 45.49 -33.86 -17.94
C SER A 74 46.55 -33.46 -16.89
N ASP A 75 46.13 -33.08 -15.68
CA ASP A 75 47.03 -32.73 -14.57
C ASP A 75 46.50 -33.25 -13.21
N PRO A 76 46.76 -34.53 -12.89
CA PRO A 76 46.33 -35.13 -11.63
C PRO A 76 46.98 -34.51 -10.38
N GLY A 77 48.14 -33.86 -10.54
CA GLY A 77 48.88 -33.26 -9.42
C GLY A 77 48.25 -31.95 -8.94
N THR A 78 47.77 -31.13 -9.88
CA THR A 78 47.05 -29.88 -9.58
C THR A 78 45.58 -30.14 -9.25
N PHE A 79 44.96 -31.14 -9.86
CA PHE A 79 43.54 -31.50 -9.66
C PHE A 79 43.39 -32.92 -9.09
N PRO A 80 43.75 -33.15 -7.81
CA PRO A 80 43.70 -34.50 -7.22
C PRO A 80 42.29 -35.08 -7.20
N GLU A 81 42.20 -36.40 -7.09
CA GLU A 81 40.95 -37.11 -6.90
C GLU A 81 40.27 -36.61 -5.62
N SER A 82 39.09 -36.01 -5.76
CA SER A 82 38.28 -35.60 -4.62
C SER A 82 37.76 -36.85 -3.93
N ALA A 83 37.79 -36.86 -2.60
CA ALA A 83 37.22 -37.95 -1.81
C ALA A 83 35.68 -37.92 -1.80
N ASP A 84 35.06 -37.63 -2.94
CA ASP A 84 33.61 -37.53 -3.09
C ASP A 84 32.93 -38.87 -2.78
N TRP A 85 33.65 -39.98 -3.01
CA TRP A 85 33.23 -41.31 -2.60
C TRP A 85 33.00 -41.44 -1.09
N MET A 86 33.72 -40.67 -0.25
CA MET A 86 33.52 -40.70 1.21
C MET A 86 32.16 -40.12 1.61
N ASN A 87 31.55 -39.31 0.75
CA ASN A 87 30.22 -38.75 0.94
C ASN A 87 29.14 -39.47 0.12
N ALA A 88 29.53 -40.44 -0.73
CA ALA A 88 28.60 -41.24 -1.50
C ALA A 88 27.93 -42.29 -0.59
N ASP A 89 26.62 -42.46 -0.74
CA ASP A 89 25.84 -43.39 0.08
C ASP A 89 26.36 -44.82 -0.03
N THR A 90 26.82 -45.22 -1.22
CA THR A 90 27.37 -46.56 -1.51
C THR A 90 28.55 -46.95 -0.62
N TRP A 91 29.30 -45.97 -0.11
CA TRP A 91 30.50 -46.19 0.72
C TRP A 91 30.38 -45.56 2.12
N SER A 92 29.22 -44.99 2.44
CA SER A 92 28.94 -44.35 3.73
C SER A 92 28.44 -45.37 4.75
N HIS A 93 28.80 -45.18 6.03
CA HIS A 93 28.20 -45.97 7.11
C HIS A 93 26.69 -45.66 7.24
N PRO A 94 25.81 -46.64 7.51
CA PRO A 94 24.35 -46.42 7.56
C PRO A 94 23.88 -45.28 8.47
N THR A 95 24.59 -45.02 9.57
CA THR A 95 24.28 -43.88 10.48
C THR A 95 24.52 -42.53 9.83
N ALA A 96 25.54 -42.39 8.98
CA ALA A 96 25.83 -41.15 8.26
C ALA A 96 24.81 -40.91 7.14
N ILE A 97 24.35 -41.97 6.47
CA ILE A 97 23.26 -41.90 5.49
C ILE A 97 21.98 -41.41 6.19
N ARG A 98 21.63 -42.03 7.32
CA ARG A 98 20.45 -41.65 8.11
C ARG A 98 20.52 -40.20 8.60
N ALA A 99 21.65 -39.75 9.12
CA ALA A 99 21.80 -38.36 9.57
C ALA A 99 21.61 -37.33 8.43
N ARG A 100 22.06 -37.66 7.21
CA ARG A 100 21.83 -36.82 6.03
C ARG A 100 20.37 -36.84 5.57
N GLN A 101 19.69 -37.98 5.68
CA GLN A 101 18.24 -38.08 5.43
C GLN A 101 17.45 -37.25 6.45
N ASP A 102 17.75 -37.39 7.74
CA ASP A 102 17.09 -36.62 8.81
C ASP A 102 17.27 -35.11 8.61
N LEU A 103 18.45 -34.66 8.14
CA LEU A 103 18.70 -33.26 7.80
C LEU A 103 17.88 -32.81 6.58
N ALA A 104 17.84 -33.61 5.51
CA ALA A 104 17.04 -33.29 4.33
C ALA A 104 15.54 -33.22 4.64
N ASP A 105 15.04 -34.12 5.50
CA ASP A 105 13.65 -34.11 5.97
C ASP A 105 13.36 -32.87 6.83
N HIS A 106 14.32 -32.46 7.69
CA HIS A 106 14.23 -31.23 8.46
C HIS A 106 14.17 -29.99 7.57
N ASP A 107 15.08 -29.88 6.60
CA ASP A 107 15.13 -28.76 5.65
C ASP A 107 13.84 -28.69 4.82
N ALA A 108 13.30 -29.85 4.38
CA ALA A 108 12.02 -29.92 3.69
C ALA A 108 10.83 -29.53 4.58
N ALA A 109 10.87 -29.86 5.88
CA ALA A 109 9.87 -29.40 6.84
C ALA A 109 9.95 -27.88 7.06
N GLN A 110 11.15 -27.32 7.21
CA GLN A 110 11.35 -25.88 7.32
C GLN A 110 10.86 -25.14 6.07
N ALA A 111 11.19 -25.63 4.88
CA ALA A 111 10.75 -25.04 3.61
C ALA A 111 9.23 -24.99 3.50
N ARG A 112 8.52 -26.03 3.97
CA ARG A 112 7.05 -26.06 4.01
C ARG A 112 6.47 -24.99 4.93
N VAL A 113 6.99 -24.88 6.15
CA VAL A 113 6.54 -23.85 7.12
C VAL A 113 6.78 -22.45 6.58
N LEU A 114 7.95 -22.18 5.99
CA LEU A 114 8.25 -20.88 5.38
C LEU A 114 7.30 -20.56 4.23
N ALA A 115 7.01 -21.55 3.36
CA ALA A 115 6.07 -21.37 2.25
C ALA A 115 4.64 -21.05 2.74
N GLU A 116 4.19 -21.69 3.82
CA GLU A 116 2.89 -21.42 4.46
C GLU A 116 2.85 -20.01 5.07
N LEU A 117 3.89 -19.60 5.79
CA LEU A 117 3.99 -18.25 6.35
C LEU A 117 4.00 -17.18 5.27
N ASP A 118 4.75 -17.39 4.19
CA ASP A 118 4.80 -16.47 3.05
C ASP A 118 3.45 -16.37 2.33
N ALA A 119 2.73 -17.49 2.18
CA ALA A 119 1.38 -17.50 1.63
C ALA A 119 0.39 -16.74 2.52
N SER A 120 0.45 -16.98 3.84
CA SER A 120 -0.37 -16.26 4.82
C SER A 120 -0.08 -14.76 4.78
N ARG A 121 1.19 -14.36 4.73
CA ARG A 121 1.60 -12.96 4.63
C ARG A 121 1.05 -12.29 3.38
N ARG A 122 1.20 -12.92 2.21
CA ARG A 122 0.64 -12.39 0.95
C ARG A 122 -0.89 -12.24 1.03
N GLY A 123 -1.57 -13.19 1.67
CA GLY A 123 -3.02 -13.10 1.92
C GLY A 123 -3.40 -11.87 2.77
N LEU A 124 -2.66 -11.63 3.86
CA LEU A 124 -2.87 -10.46 4.72
C LEU A 124 -2.53 -9.14 4.02
N GLU A 125 -1.45 -9.09 3.24
CA GLU A 125 -1.08 -7.91 2.45
C GLU A 125 -2.15 -7.58 1.39
N ALA A 126 -2.66 -8.60 0.70
CA ALA A 126 -3.75 -8.41 -0.26
C ALA A 126 -5.04 -7.93 0.42
N ALA A 127 -5.39 -8.49 1.58
CA ALA A 127 -6.53 -8.05 2.37
C ALA A 127 -6.38 -6.59 2.85
N ALA A 128 -5.18 -6.20 3.28
CA ALA A 128 -4.88 -4.83 3.70
C ALA A 128 -5.02 -3.83 2.54
N ILE A 129 -4.54 -4.18 1.34
CA ILE A 129 -4.70 -3.33 0.14
C ILE A 129 -6.18 -3.19 -0.23
N GLN A 130 -6.93 -4.29 -0.24
CA GLN A 130 -8.37 -4.24 -0.53
C GLN A 130 -9.14 -3.40 0.49
N ALA A 131 -8.81 -3.52 1.78
CA ALA A 131 -9.39 -2.69 2.84
C ALA A 131 -9.03 -1.21 2.67
N ALA A 132 -7.81 -0.90 2.23
CA ALA A 132 -7.38 0.46 1.96
C ALA A 132 -8.19 1.11 0.82
N THR A 133 -8.48 0.39 -0.26
CA THR A 133 -9.33 0.89 -1.36
C THR A 133 -10.76 1.19 -0.88
N ALA A 134 -11.33 0.34 -0.02
CA ALA A 134 -12.64 0.63 0.59
C ALA A 134 -12.60 1.90 1.46
N SER A 135 -11.46 2.17 2.11
CA SER A 135 -11.24 3.36 2.93
C SER A 135 -11.03 4.66 2.14
N GLU A 136 -10.69 4.61 0.84
CA GLU A 136 -10.50 5.81 0.00
C GLU A 136 -11.74 6.71 0.02
N SER A 137 -12.94 6.10 0.00
CA SER A 137 -14.22 6.82 0.12
C SER A 137 -14.34 7.63 1.42
N TRP A 138 -13.72 7.18 2.52
CA TRP A 138 -13.79 7.88 3.81
C TRP A 138 -12.68 8.92 3.93
N GLN A 139 -11.51 8.63 3.35
CA GLN A 139 -10.37 9.56 3.33
C GLN A 139 -10.71 10.84 2.57
N ALA A 140 -11.65 10.80 1.64
CA ALA A 140 -12.17 11.98 0.95
C ALA A 140 -12.64 13.08 1.92
N LEU A 141 -13.18 12.75 3.11
CA LEU A 141 -13.52 13.74 4.14
C LEU A 141 -12.30 14.60 4.55
N LEU A 142 -11.11 14.01 4.51
CA LEU A 142 -9.88 14.62 4.96
C LEU A 142 -9.12 15.30 3.81
N THR A 143 -9.23 14.79 2.59
CA THR A 143 -8.35 15.19 1.47
C THR A 143 -9.07 15.98 0.37
N SER A 144 -10.36 15.75 0.15
CA SER A 144 -11.09 16.31 -0.99
C SER A 144 -11.56 17.76 -0.79
N ASP A 145 -12.01 18.39 -1.87
CA ASP A 145 -12.72 19.65 -1.85
C ASP A 145 -13.91 19.66 -2.84
N SER A 146 -14.66 20.77 -2.87
CA SER A 146 -15.74 20.98 -3.84
C SER A 146 -16.78 19.85 -3.81
N ASP A 147 -17.30 19.42 -4.96
CA ASP A 147 -18.37 18.42 -5.08
C ASP A 147 -17.98 17.05 -4.48
N GLU A 148 -16.70 16.66 -4.58
CA GLU A 148 -16.20 15.41 -4.00
C GLU A 148 -16.31 15.44 -2.46
N LEU A 149 -16.01 16.60 -1.86
CA LEU A 149 -16.16 16.77 -0.41
C LEU A 149 -17.62 16.78 0.02
N VAL A 150 -18.50 17.42 -0.76
CA VAL A 150 -19.94 17.41 -0.50
C VAL A 150 -20.47 15.97 -0.52
N ALA A 151 -20.09 15.18 -1.52
CA ALA A 151 -20.46 13.77 -1.61
C ALA A 151 -19.92 12.96 -0.43
N ALA A 152 -18.66 13.15 -0.05
CA ALA A 152 -18.06 12.44 1.10
C ALA A 152 -18.76 12.77 2.43
N VAL A 153 -19.14 14.04 2.63
CA VAL A 153 -19.91 14.47 3.81
C VAL A 153 -21.32 13.87 3.80
N ALA A 154 -22.00 13.88 2.65
CA ALA A 154 -23.32 13.28 2.51
C ALA A 154 -23.30 11.78 2.81
N ASP A 155 -22.31 11.05 2.29
CA ASP A 155 -22.11 9.62 2.55
C ASP A 155 -21.81 9.35 4.02
N ALA A 156 -21.06 10.23 4.69
CA ALA A 156 -20.80 10.12 6.13
C ALA A 156 -22.05 10.30 6.96
N LEU A 157 -22.83 11.35 6.72
CA LEU A 157 -24.06 11.62 7.45
C LEU A 157 -25.12 10.54 7.17
N SER A 158 -25.25 10.08 5.92
CA SER A 158 -26.13 8.97 5.55
C SER A 158 -25.73 7.67 6.23
N TYR A 159 -24.43 7.38 6.32
CA TYR A 159 -23.93 6.21 7.06
C TYR A 159 -24.32 6.26 8.55
N LEU A 160 -24.33 7.44 9.17
CA LEU A 160 -24.77 7.65 10.55
C LEU A 160 -26.30 7.52 10.72
N GLY A 161 -27.06 7.47 9.62
CA GLY A 161 -28.51 7.27 9.62
C GLY A 161 -29.33 8.54 9.45
N PHE A 162 -28.72 9.65 9.02
CA PHE A 162 -29.47 10.82 8.56
C PHE A 162 -30.00 10.61 7.15
N ASP A 163 -31.14 11.22 6.84
CA ASP A 163 -31.61 11.39 5.47
C ASP A 163 -30.95 12.65 4.89
N VAL A 164 -30.16 12.52 3.82
CA VAL A 164 -29.39 13.62 3.25
C VAL A 164 -29.81 13.88 1.80
N ILE A 165 -30.12 15.14 1.50
CA ILE A 165 -30.48 15.60 0.16
C ILE A 165 -29.47 16.65 -0.29
N ASP A 166 -28.95 16.48 -1.51
CA ASP A 166 -28.21 17.53 -2.21
C ASP A 166 -29.15 18.70 -2.51
N ALA A 167 -28.85 19.86 -1.92
CA ALA A 167 -29.72 21.02 -2.03
C ALA A 167 -29.69 21.66 -3.43
N ASP A 168 -28.64 21.44 -4.22
CA ASP A 168 -28.59 21.88 -5.62
C ASP A 168 -29.60 21.12 -6.51
N ALA A 169 -30.03 19.92 -6.08
CA ALA A 169 -31.04 19.13 -6.78
C ALA A 169 -32.49 19.59 -6.47
N LEU A 170 -32.68 20.47 -5.48
CA LEU A 170 -34.01 20.93 -5.08
C LEU A 170 -34.55 21.99 -6.04
N GLU A 171 -35.83 21.87 -6.41
CA GLU A 171 -36.46 22.83 -7.34
C GLU A 171 -36.46 24.27 -6.84
N GLU A 172 -36.53 24.47 -5.52
CA GLU A 172 -36.51 25.80 -4.90
C GLU A 172 -35.14 26.52 -4.97
N HIS A 173 -34.10 25.81 -5.40
CA HIS A 173 -32.74 26.33 -5.62
C HIS A 173 -32.46 26.70 -7.08
N LYS A 174 -33.42 26.52 -8.00
CA LYS A 174 -33.29 26.91 -9.42
C LYS A 174 -32.93 28.40 -9.53
N GLY A 175 -31.67 28.68 -9.87
CA GLY A 175 -31.15 30.03 -10.14
C GLY A 175 -30.33 30.68 -9.02
N LYS A 176 -30.29 30.13 -7.80
CA LYS A 176 -29.43 30.64 -6.71
C LYS A 176 -29.08 29.54 -5.71
N LYS A 177 -27.80 29.15 -5.66
CA LYS A 177 -27.26 28.25 -4.63
C LYS A 177 -27.41 28.85 -3.24
N ARG A 178 -27.70 28.03 -2.22
CA ARG A 178 -27.93 28.46 -0.84
C ARG A 178 -27.06 27.63 0.11
N GLU A 179 -27.61 26.56 0.67
CA GLU A 179 -26.88 25.47 1.32
C GLU A 179 -26.40 24.43 0.29
N ASP A 180 -25.40 23.63 0.67
CA ASP A 180 -24.91 22.51 -0.14
C ASP A 180 -25.72 21.23 0.16
N LEU A 181 -26.06 20.97 1.44
CA LEU A 181 -26.85 19.80 1.85
C LEU A 181 -28.01 20.18 2.78
N ARG A 182 -29.13 19.46 2.64
CA ARG A 182 -30.22 19.42 3.62
C ARG A 182 -30.26 18.06 4.30
N ILE A 183 -30.24 18.07 5.62
CA ILE A 183 -30.13 16.86 6.44
C ILE A 183 -31.36 16.76 7.33
N THR A 184 -32.00 15.59 7.37
CA THR A 184 -33.18 15.34 8.19
C THR A 184 -33.04 14.09 9.05
N ASP A 185 -33.68 14.10 10.22
CA ASP A 185 -33.87 12.94 11.10
C ASP A 185 -35.28 13.02 11.70
N GLY A 186 -36.23 12.34 11.06
CA GLY A 186 -37.66 12.50 11.35
C GLY A 186 -38.14 13.93 11.06
N ALA A 187 -38.57 14.65 12.09
CA ALA A 187 -39.01 16.05 11.98
C ALA A 187 -37.86 17.06 12.12
N TRP A 188 -36.69 16.63 12.59
CA TRP A 188 -35.53 17.49 12.80
C TRP A 188 -34.82 17.77 11.47
N THR A 189 -34.46 19.03 11.20
CA THR A 189 -33.81 19.45 9.95
C THR A 189 -32.59 20.34 10.21
N ALA A 190 -31.48 20.07 9.51
CA ALA A 190 -30.34 20.96 9.41
C ALA A 190 -30.02 21.38 7.97
N LEU A 191 -29.49 22.58 7.84
CA LEU A 191 -28.89 23.08 6.59
C LEU A 191 -27.38 23.10 6.74
N ALA A 192 -26.65 22.56 5.77
CA ALA A 192 -25.19 22.48 5.83
C ALA A 192 -24.49 23.15 4.65
N GLU A 193 -23.40 23.83 4.98
CA GLU A 193 -22.46 24.42 4.01
C GLU A 193 -21.11 23.75 4.18
N ILE A 194 -20.58 23.21 3.09
CA ILE A 194 -19.35 22.43 3.05
C ILE A 194 -18.30 23.24 2.27
N LYS A 195 -17.10 23.38 2.86
CA LYS A 195 -16.01 24.10 2.20
C LYS A 195 -14.66 23.46 2.45
N GLY A 196 -13.99 23.09 1.36
CA GLY A 196 -12.59 22.67 1.39
C GLY A 196 -11.65 23.87 1.26
N TYR A 197 -10.65 23.97 2.15
CA TYR A 197 -9.64 25.02 2.11
C TYR A 197 -8.23 24.42 2.17
N ARG A 198 -7.31 24.98 1.38
CA ARG A 198 -5.87 24.75 1.58
C ARG A 198 -5.32 25.45 2.83
N GLY A 199 -6.00 26.52 3.28
CA GLY A 199 -5.69 27.25 4.52
C GLY A 199 -6.80 27.12 5.55
N SER A 200 -6.88 28.09 6.46
CA SER A 200 -7.91 28.10 7.53
C SER A 200 -9.32 28.43 7.00
N ALA A 201 -10.34 27.94 7.72
CA ALA A 201 -11.75 28.26 7.46
C ALA A 201 -12.05 29.75 7.51
N LYS A 202 -13.16 30.16 6.90
CA LYS A 202 -13.55 31.57 6.77
C LYS A 202 -14.97 31.81 7.27
N SER A 203 -15.18 32.90 8.02
CA SER A 203 -16.49 33.28 8.57
C SER A 203 -17.55 33.58 7.50
N GLY A 204 -17.16 33.81 6.25
CA GLY A 204 -18.11 34.10 5.15
C GLY A 204 -19.16 33.01 4.95
N ALA A 205 -18.81 31.74 5.21
CA ALA A 205 -19.75 30.62 5.15
C ALA A 205 -20.85 30.70 6.22
N LEU A 206 -20.56 31.25 7.40
CA LEU A 206 -21.55 31.44 8.47
C LEU A 206 -22.66 32.42 8.05
N LEU A 207 -22.28 33.51 7.36
CA LEU A 207 -23.22 34.49 6.83
C LEU A 207 -24.08 33.91 5.69
N GLN A 208 -23.47 33.07 4.84
CA GLN A 208 -24.18 32.37 3.77
C GLN A 208 -25.25 31.43 4.34
N LEU A 209 -24.90 30.60 5.32
CA LEU A 209 -25.84 29.74 6.02
C LEU A 209 -26.95 30.51 6.71
N SER A 210 -26.63 31.61 7.40
CA SER A 210 -27.62 32.46 8.05
C SER A 210 -28.64 33.02 7.04
N SER A 211 -28.18 33.39 5.84
CA SER A 211 -29.04 33.85 4.75
C SER A 211 -29.89 32.71 4.15
N ALA A 212 -29.33 31.51 4.04
CA ALA A 212 -30.04 30.32 3.60
C ALA A 212 -31.19 29.97 4.57
N ALA A 213 -30.93 30.03 5.89
CA ALA A 213 -31.92 29.75 6.93
C ALA A 213 -33.15 30.69 6.87
N ILE A 214 -32.93 31.99 6.63
CA ILE A 214 -34.03 32.95 6.43
C ILE A 214 -34.90 32.52 5.25
N THR A 215 -34.27 32.12 4.15
CA THR A 215 -35.01 31.76 2.94
C THR A 215 -35.71 30.42 3.09
N TYR A 216 -35.10 29.44 3.77
CA TYR A 216 -35.74 28.17 4.14
C TYR A 216 -37.00 28.41 4.99
N THR A 217 -36.90 29.30 5.99
CA THR A 217 -38.04 29.64 6.86
C THR A 217 -39.21 30.22 6.05
N GLN A 218 -38.90 31.03 5.03
CA GLN A 218 -39.92 31.61 4.15
C GLN A 218 -40.57 30.56 3.24
N THR A 219 -39.82 29.57 2.74
CA THR A 219 -40.37 28.55 1.83
C THR A 219 -41.09 27.42 2.57
N GLN A 220 -40.53 26.98 3.69
CA GLN A 220 -41.04 25.83 4.46
C GLN A 220 -41.98 26.22 5.60
N GLN A 221 -42.15 27.53 5.86
CA GLN A 221 -42.96 28.07 6.96
C GLN A 221 -42.53 27.57 8.37
N SER A 222 -41.30 27.04 8.47
CA SER A 222 -40.66 26.59 9.71
C SER A 222 -39.16 26.87 9.63
N ALA A 223 -38.57 27.26 10.75
CA ALA A 223 -37.12 27.38 10.85
C ALA A 223 -36.45 26.00 10.82
N PRO A 224 -35.20 25.89 10.31
CA PRO A 224 -34.41 24.68 10.51
C PRO A 224 -33.99 24.57 11.98
N ASP A 225 -33.80 23.34 12.46
CA ASP A 225 -33.40 23.05 13.84
C ASP A 225 -31.91 23.29 14.10
N ALA A 226 -31.07 23.27 13.07
CA ALA A 226 -29.65 23.59 13.18
C ALA A 226 -29.04 24.09 11.85
N LEU A 227 -27.94 24.81 11.94
CA LEU A 227 -27.09 25.17 10.80
C LEU A 227 -25.70 24.59 10.99
N TRP A 228 -25.19 23.85 10.01
CA TRP A 228 -23.90 23.17 10.10
C TRP A 228 -22.90 23.74 9.09
N TYR A 229 -21.82 24.33 9.59
CA TYR A 229 -20.67 24.67 8.77
C TYR A 229 -19.63 23.55 8.86
N ILE A 230 -19.33 22.91 7.74
CA ILE A 230 -18.46 21.74 7.69
C ILE A 230 -17.20 22.06 6.86
N PRO A 231 -16.15 22.65 7.47
CA PRO A 231 -14.92 22.96 6.77
C PRO A 231 -13.95 21.76 6.75
N ASN A 232 -13.35 21.48 5.58
CA ASN A 232 -12.10 20.72 5.47
C ASN A 232 -10.93 21.72 5.37
N SER A 233 -10.50 22.28 6.51
CA SER A 233 -9.43 23.29 6.56
C SER A 233 -8.06 22.65 6.48
N ASN A 234 -7.06 23.37 5.97
CA ASN A 234 -5.66 22.91 5.90
C ASN A 234 -5.53 21.48 5.32
N ARG A 235 -6.29 21.16 4.27
CA ARG A 235 -6.45 19.78 3.78
C ARG A 235 -5.15 19.11 3.29
N ASP A 236 -4.17 19.91 2.89
CA ASP A 236 -2.86 19.44 2.43
C ASP A 236 -1.89 19.14 3.61
N ILE A 237 -2.33 19.39 4.85
CA ILE A 237 -1.58 19.12 6.09
C ILE A 237 -2.13 17.85 6.76
N ASP A 238 -1.26 17.09 7.41
CA ASP A 238 -1.63 15.96 8.28
C ASP A 238 -2.78 16.37 9.22
N PRO A 239 -3.93 15.66 9.22
CA PRO A 239 -5.08 15.92 10.08
C PRO A 239 -4.72 16.23 11.56
N ASN A 240 -3.73 15.54 12.12
CA ASN A 240 -3.30 15.73 13.51
C ASN A 240 -2.55 17.04 13.76
N GLN A 241 -2.03 17.66 12.70
CA GLN A 241 -1.27 18.92 12.76
C GLN A 241 -2.10 20.13 12.29
N ARG A 242 -3.32 19.91 11.79
CA ARG A 242 -4.17 21.00 11.29
C ARG A 242 -4.61 21.91 12.43
N GLU A 243 -4.44 23.21 12.22
CA GLU A 243 -4.97 24.25 13.10
C GLU A 243 -6.50 24.13 13.26
N ILE A 244 -6.99 24.60 14.40
CA ILE A 244 -8.41 24.64 14.71
C ILE A 244 -9.10 25.65 13.77
N PRO A 245 -10.12 25.26 12.98
CA PRO A 245 -10.81 26.18 12.07
C PRO A 245 -11.43 27.36 12.83
N LEU A 246 -11.27 28.60 12.36
CA LEU A 246 -11.78 29.81 13.03
C LEU A 246 -11.26 30.05 14.46
N ALA A 247 -10.07 29.52 14.83
CA ALA A 247 -9.49 29.73 16.17
C ALA A 247 -9.38 31.22 16.58
N ASN A 248 -9.11 32.11 15.63
CA ASN A 248 -9.00 33.56 15.85
C ASN A 248 -10.32 34.32 15.59
N ARG A 249 -11.44 33.60 15.40
CA ARG A 249 -12.77 34.13 15.08
C ARG A 249 -13.85 33.49 15.96
N GLN A 250 -13.52 33.23 17.22
CA GLN A 250 -14.43 32.56 18.15
C GLN A 250 -15.72 33.37 18.36
N GLU A 251 -15.65 34.70 18.43
CA GLU A 251 -16.83 35.57 18.55
C GLU A 251 -17.83 35.42 17.38
N ASP A 252 -17.33 35.21 16.16
CA ASP A 252 -18.18 34.96 14.99
C ASP A 252 -18.92 33.61 15.15
N LEU A 253 -18.24 32.60 15.67
CA LEU A 253 -18.79 31.26 15.89
C LEU A 253 -19.80 31.24 17.06
N ASP A 254 -19.50 31.95 18.14
CA ASP A 254 -20.40 32.09 19.30
C ASP A 254 -21.70 32.78 18.87
N THR A 255 -21.60 33.88 18.11
CA THR A 255 -22.76 34.57 17.55
C THR A 255 -23.60 33.65 16.66
N PHE A 256 -22.94 32.85 15.82
CA PHE A 256 -23.60 31.89 14.94
C PHE A 256 -24.33 30.78 15.73
N ALA A 257 -23.71 30.31 16.82
CA ALA A 257 -24.29 29.31 17.71
C ALA A 257 -25.53 29.83 18.45
N GLU A 258 -25.43 31.04 19.02
CA GLU A 258 -26.49 31.65 19.82
C GLU A 258 -27.69 32.08 18.97
N THR A 259 -27.44 32.65 17.79
CA THR A 259 -28.49 33.26 16.96
C THR A 259 -29.21 32.22 16.10
N ASN A 260 -28.46 31.26 15.56
CA ASN A 260 -28.98 30.36 14.53
C ASN A 260 -28.88 28.89 14.90
N THR A 261 -28.61 28.59 16.18
CA THR A 261 -28.48 27.19 16.62
C THR A 261 -27.33 26.50 15.85
N GLY A 262 -26.32 27.30 15.52
CA GLY A 262 -25.26 26.97 14.57
C GLY A 262 -24.13 26.14 15.16
N CYS A 263 -23.51 25.31 14.32
CA CYS A 263 -22.37 24.48 14.69
C CYS A 263 -21.32 24.43 13.58
N LEU A 264 -20.05 24.50 13.96
CA LEU A 264 -18.89 24.16 13.14
C LEU A 264 -18.47 22.73 13.43
N ILE A 265 -18.46 21.89 12.39
CA ILE A 265 -18.06 20.49 12.45
C ILE A 265 -16.86 20.31 11.52
N ASP A 266 -15.65 20.22 12.07
CA ASP A 266 -14.47 19.93 11.26
C ASP A 266 -14.61 18.53 10.63
N THR A 267 -14.22 18.37 9.36
CA THR A 267 -14.30 17.05 8.71
C THR A 267 -13.45 15.99 9.40
N LYS A 268 -12.43 16.38 10.18
CA LYS A 268 -11.70 15.49 11.09
C LYS A 268 -12.59 14.90 12.18
N ASP A 269 -13.44 15.71 12.78
CA ASP A 269 -14.35 15.25 13.83
C ASP A 269 -15.45 14.37 13.24
N LEU A 270 -15.97 14.72 12.06
CA LEU A 270 -16.92 13.87 11.33
C LEU A 270 -16.29 12.52 10.95
N PHE A 271 -15.04 12.52 10.49
CA PHE A 271 -14.28 11.31 10.20
C PHE A 271 -14.10 10.45 11.46
N ARG A 272 -13.75 11.06 12.60
CA ARG A 272 -13.62 10.36 13.89
C ARG A 272 -14.92 9.75 14.37
N VAL A 273 -16.04 10.48 14.31
CA VAL A 273 -17.38 9.95 14.65
C VAL A 273 -17.71 8.73 13.77
N ARG A 274 -17.47 8.84 12.46
CA ARG A 274 -17.66 7.72 11.54
C ARG A 274 -16.79 6.51 11.90
N GLN A 275 -15.53 6.73 12.27
CA GLN A 275 -14.62 5.66 12.73
C GLN A 275 -15.12 5.00 14.02
N LEU A 276 -15.56 5.77 15.01
CA LEU A 276 -16.09 5.23 16.27
C LEU A 276 -17.33 4.38 16.04
N VAL A 277 -18.21 4.80 15.13
CA VAL A 277 -19.38 3.99 14.75
C VAL A 277 -18.99 2.74 13.98
N ALA A 278 -18.00 2.83 13.08
CA ALA A 278 -17.52 1.68 12.32
C ALA A 278 -16.80 0.62 13.18
N THR A 279 -16.27 1.01 14.34
CA THR A 279 -15.61 0.13 15.30
C THR A 279 -16.50 -0.27 16.48
N ASP A 280 -17.81 0.00 16.39
CA ASP A 280 -18.81 -0.24 17.45
C ASP A 280 -18.50 0.44 18.79
N ALA A 281 -17.62 1.45 18.80
CA ALA A 281 -17.30 2.26 19.98
C ALA A 281 -18.35 3.35 20.27
N LEU A 282 -19.17 3.70 19.27
CA LEU A 282 -20.28 4.64 19.39
C LEU A 282 -21.47 4.10 18.58
N SER A 283 -22.69 4.12 19.13
CA SER A 283 -23.86 3.72 18.35
C SER A 283 -24.20 4.80 17.32
N LYS A 284 -24.86 4.41 16.21
CA LYS A 284 -25.35 5.38 15.22
C LYS A 284 -26.31 6.40 15.85
N ASP A 285 -27.14 5.96 16.77
CA ASP A 285 -28.13 6.80 17.43
C ASP A 285 -27.46 7.84 18.33
N ASP A 286 -26.47 7.42 19.14
CA ASP A 286 -25.68 8.34 19.98
C ASP A 286 -24.88 9.33 19.13
N ALA A 287 -24.35 8.88 17.99
CA ALA A 287 -23.66 9.75 17.04
C ALA A 287 -24.59 10.82 16.45
N ARG A 288 -25.81 10.46 16.06
CA ARG A 288 -26.80 11.41 15.55
C ARG A 288 -27.23 12.40 16.64
N GLU A 289 -27.51 11.93 17.85
CA GLU A 289 -27.89 12.80 18.97
C GLU A 289 -26.76 13.77 19.36
N ALA A 290 -25.50 13.32 19.35
CA ALA A 290 -24.34 14.18 19.58
C ALA A 290 -24.24 15.30 18.53
N LEU A 291 -24.44 14.97 17.25
CA LEU A 291 -24.42 15.97 16.16
C LEU A 291 -25.62 16.93 16.22
N LYS A 292 -26.83 16.41 16.49
CA LYS A 292 -28.06 17.22 16.57
C LYS A 292 -28.03 18.22 17.73
N SER A 293 -27.45 17.82 18.86
CA SER A 293 -27.32 18.66 20.06
C SER A 293 -26.13 19.61 20.02
N ALA A 294 -25.20 19.45 19.07
CA ALA A 294 -23.99 20.25 18.98
C ALA A 294 -24.26 21.73 18.65
N ARG A 295 -23.59 22.64 19.37
CA ARG A 295 -23.64 24.09 19.15
C ARG A 295 -22.24 24.68 19.25
N GLY A 296 -21.96 25.76 18.53
CA GLY A 296 -20.63 26.36 18.52
C GLY A 296 -19.65 25.45 17.79
N ARG A 297 -18.68 24.86 18.49
CA ARG A 297 -17.73 23.93 17.89
C ARG A 297 -18.05 22.50 18.31
N PHE A 298 -18.25 21.62 17.34
CA PHE A 298 -18.34 20.19 17.62
C PHE A 298 -16.95 19.61 17.90
N SER A 299 -16.91 18.61 18.76
CA SER A 299 -15.74 17.78 18.96
C SER A 299 -16.22 16.34 19.05
N ALA A 300 -15.57 15.43 18.32
CA ALA A 300 -15.93 14.03 18.37
C ALA A 300 -15.83 13.50 19.81
N PRO A 301 -16.74 12.61 20.24
CA PRO A 301 -16.63 11.95 21.55
C PRO A 301 -15.29 11.22 21.67
N GLU A 302 -14.69 11.24 22.86
CA GLU A 302 -13.54 10.37 23.14
C GLU A 302 -14.00 8.91 23.23
N PRO A 303 -13.20 7.94 22.77
CA PRO A 303 -13.52 6.53 22.95
C PRO A 303 -13.57 6.19 24.44
N GLY A 304 -14.67 5.55 24.87
CA GLY A 304 -14.88 5.07 26.24
C GLY A 304 -14.07 3.82 26.58
#